data_AF-A0A4R5QMA7-F1
#
_entry.id   AF-A0A4R5QMA7-F1
#
_cell.length_a   1.000
_cell.length_b   1.000
_cell.length_c   1.000
_cell.angle_alpha   90.00
_cell.angle_beta   90.00
_cell.angle_gamma   90.00
#
_symmetry.space_group_name_H-M   'P 1'
#
loop_
_entity.id
_entity.type
_entity.pdbx_description
1 polymer ?
#
loop_
_entity_poly.entity_id
_entity_poly.type
_entity_poly.pdbx_seq_one_letter_code
_entity_poly.pdbx_strand_id
1 'polypeptide(L)'
;MDSQGPAGRAFDAADLIGGEDHDFVVNLYLAVLGRWPDAAGYRRYLDAVAGRPERRLEALREVSGSEEAARHGARIGFGNGPAVPPGPTRVLAVTLALRTDWLQAEVARLQEAVGLLGGAGFTADLIESRDAGLHFEMNALRREVAERLDGLLGPPNGDAAAAAAARDAAVQAVSRLVVDYAGDLVAAAEARMEARLRAMEARLLALEARRGG
;
A
#
# COMPACT_ATOMS: atom_id res chain seq x y z
N MET A 1 -29.40 -14.23 8.28
CA MET A 1 -28.01 -13.98 8.69
C MET A 1 -27.43 -13.08 7.63
N ASP A 2 -27.37 -11.79 7.93
CA ASP A 2 -26.93 -10.76 7.01
C ASP A 2 -25.43 -10.91 6.77
N SER A 3 -25.07 -11.38 5.57
CA SER A 3 -23.72 -11.36 5.05
C SER A 3 -23.33 -9.90 4.75
N GLN A 4 -22.96 -9.16 5.79
CA GLN A 4 -22.19 -7.94 5.59
C GLN A 4 -20.83 -8.37 5.02
N GLY A 5 -20.69 -8.30 3.68
CA GLY A 5 -19.38 -8.25 3.06
C GLY A 5 -18.55 -7.13 3.69
N PRO A 6 -17.21 -7.16 3.57
CA PRO A 6 -16.33 -6.16 4.19
C PRO A 6 -16.87 -4.77 3.84
N ALA A 7 -17.26 -4.00 4.85
CA ALA A 7 -17.99 -2.76 4.69
C ALA A 7 -17.22 -1.85 3.72
N GLY A 8 -17.69 -1.76 2.47
CA GLY A 8 -16.99 -1.04 1.41
C GLY A 8 -16.70 0.38 1.87
N ARG A 9 -15.41 0.71 1.96
CA ARG A 9 -14.91 1.99 2.47
C ARG A 9 -15.54 3.09 1.61
N ALA A 10 -16.19 4.04 2.25
CA ALA A 10 -16.76 5.19 1.58
C ALA A 10 -15.68 6.27 1.46
N PHE A 11 -15.52 6.82 0.27
CA PHE A 11 -14.62 7.96 0.02
C PHE A 11 -15.43 9.15 -0.47
N ASP A 12 -15.04 10.35 -0.08
CA ASP A 12 -15.51 11.55 -0.77
C ASP A 12 -14.65 11.77 -2.02
N ALA A 13 -15.27 12.20 -3.13
CA ALA A 13 -14.56 12.51 -4.35
C ALA A 13 -13.45 13.56 -4.13
N ALA A 14 -13.68 14.53 -3.24
CA ALA A 14 -12.70 15.54 -2.87
C ALA A 14 -11.41 14.92 -2.32
N ASP A 15 -11.51 13.87 -1.52
CA ASP A 15 -10.37 13.18 -0.90
C ASP A 15 -9.48 12.49 -1.96
N LEU A 16 -10.04 12.14 -3.12
CA LEU A 16 -9.34 11.37 -4.16
C LEU A 16 -8.76 12.22 -5.29
N ILE A 17 -9.27 13.42 -5.53
CA ILE A 17 -8.86 14.26 -6.69
C ILE A 17 -7.61 15.11 -6.44
N GLY A 18 -7.09 15.16 -5.20
CA GLY A 18 -5.89 15.92 -4.84
C GLY A 18 -4.57 15.23 -5.20
N GLY A 19 -3.45 15.96 -5.07
CA GLY A 19 -2.10 15.42 -5.22
C GLY A 19 -1.55 15.52 -6.64
N GLU A 20 -0.43 14.85 -6.90
CA GLU A 20 0.16 14.78 -8.24
C GLU A 20 -0.66 13.85 -9.17
N ASP A 21 -0.46 13.96 -10.48
CA ASP A 21 -1.22 13.17 -11.46
C ASP A 21 -1.02 11.66 -11.27
N HIS A 22 0.21 11.24 -10.94
CA HIS A 22 0.51 9.86 -10.59
C HIS A 22 -0.30 9.38 -9.37
N ASP A 23 -0.29 10.17 -8.29
CA ASP A 23 -0.98 9.82 -7.05
C ASP A 23 -2.48 9.72 -7.27
N PHE A 24 -3.06 10.66 -8.04
CA PHE A 24 -4.47 10.62 -8.43
C PHE A 24 -4.81 9.30 -9.15
N VAL A 25 -4.05 8.91 -10.18
CA VAL A 25 -4.34 7.70 -10.97
C VAL A 25 -4.24 6.44 -10.11
N VAL A 26 -3.22 6.35 -9.25
CA VAL A 26 -3.08 5.21 -8.33
C VAL A 26 -4.24 5.16 -7.34
N ASN A 27 -4.56 6.29 -6.70
CA ASN A 27 -5.65 6.37 -5.72
C ASN A 27 -7.02 6.06 -6.35
N LEU A 28 -7.25 6.52 -7.58
CA LEU A 28 -8.43 6.19 -8.38
C LEU A 28 -8.63 4.68 -8.50
N TYR A 29 -7.59 3.94 -8.87
CA TYR A 29 -7.67 2.49 -9.02
C TYR A 29 -7.81 1.77 -7.69
N LEU A 30 -7.04 2.17 -6.68
CA LEU A 30 -7.10 1.54 -5.36
C LEU A 30 -8.44 1.77 -4.69
N ALA A 31 -8.96 3.01 -4.70
CA ALA A 31 -10.21 3.35 -4.04
C ALA A 31 -11.44 2.79 -4.77
N VAL A 32 -11.42 2.76 -6.10
CA VAL A 32 -12.61 2.40 -6.89
C VAL A 32 -12.62 0.94 -7.33
N LEU A 33 -11.45 0.36 -7.65
CA LEU A 33 -11.32 -0.99 -8.21
C LEU A 33 -10.61 -1.97 -7.27
N GLY A 34 -9.97 -1.49 -6.19
CA GLY A 34 -9.29 -2.34 -5.22
C GLY A 34 -8.02 -3.02 -5.73
N ARG A 35 -7.44 -2.52 -6.82
CA ARG A 35 -6.24 -3.09 -7.44
C ARG A 35 -5.28 -2.00 -7.91
N TRP A 36 -4.03 -2.38 -8.12
CA TRP A 36 -3.07 -1.52 -8.80
C TRP A 36 -3.46 -1.31 -10.27
N PRO A 37 -3.25 -0.12 -10.86
CA PRO A 37 -3.47 0.06 -12.28
C PRO A 37 -2.52 -0.81 -13.10
N ASP A 38 -3.05 -1.47 -14.12
CA ASP A 38 -2.21 -2.07 -15.15
C ASP A 38 -1.58 -0.98 -16.04
N ALA A 39 -0.57 -1.35 -16.83
CA ALA A 39 0.18 -0.39 -17.63
C ALA A 39 -0.67 0.39 -18.64
N ALA A 40 -1.70 -0.25 -19.21
CA ALA A 40 -2.57 0.40 -20.21
C ALA A 40 -3.53 1.39 -19.54
N GLY A 41 -4.17 0.95 -18.45
CA GLY A 41 -5.05 1.76 -17.63
C GLY A 41 -4.34 2.95 -17.00
N TYR A 42 -3.13 2.73 -16.46
CA TYR A 42 -2.28 3.78 -15.91
C TYR A 42 -2.01 4.87 -16.95
N ARG A 43 -1.45 4.51 -18.11
CA ARG A 43 -1.15 5.48 -19.19
C ARG A 43 -2.40 6.23 -19.63
N ARG A 44 -3.51 5.51 -19.86
CA ARG A 44 -4.77 6.12 -20.32
C ARG A 44 -5.21 7.25 -19.40
N TYR A 45 -5.28 7.00 -18.10
CA TYR A 45 -5.76 8.02 -17.16
C TYR A 45 -4.70 9.07 -16.84
N LEU A 46 -3.42 8.69 -16.81
CA LEU A 46 -2.34 9.66 -16.65
C LEU A 46 -2.33 10.67 -17.80
N ASP A 47 -2.40 10.20 -19.05
CA ASP A 47 -2.47 11.07 -20.23
C ASP A 47 -3.72 11.96 -20.18
N ALA A 48 -4.86 11.41 -19.75
CA ALA A 48 -6.11 12.16 -19.64
C ALA A 48 -6.06 13.31 -18.62
N VAL A 49 -5.33 13.14 -17.51
CA VAL A 49 -5.28 14.14 -16.42
C VAL A 49 -4.00 14.95 -16.35
N ALA A 50 -2.98 14.61 -17.15
CA ALA A 50 -1.67 15.27 -17.14
C ALA A 50 -1.80 16.79 -17.25
N GLY A 51 -1.41 17.50 -16.18
CA GLY A 51 -1.50 18.97 -16.09
C GLY A 51 -2.93 19.54 -16.16
N ARG A 52 -3.95 18.69 -16.00
CA ARG A 52 -5.38 18.99 -16.18
C ARG A 52 -6.18 18.51 -14.96
N PRO A 53 -5.99 19.13 -13.78
CA PRO A 53 -6.66 18.71 -12.55
C PRO A 53 -8.19 18.73 -12.65
N GLU A 54 -8.77 19.59 -13.50
CA GLU A 54 -10.20 19.66 -13.77
C GLU A 54 -10.78 18.39 -14.41
N ARG A 55 -9.96 17.58 -15.09
CA ARG A 55 -10.36 16.30 -15.70
C ARG A 55 -10.44 15.15 -14.69
N ARG A 56 -9.84 15.29 -13.51
CA ARG A 56 -9.76 14.22 -12.50
C ARG A 56 -11.14 13.79 -12.00
N LEU A 57 -12.05 14.74 -11.81
CA LEU A 57 -13.42 14.43 -11.37
C LEU A 57 -14.21 13.65 -12.43
N GLU A 58 -13.99 13.94 -13.71
CA GLU A 58 -14.58 13.21 -14.83
C GLU A 58 -14.03 11.78 -14.89
N ALA A 59 -12.70 11.61 -14.82
CA ALA A 59 -12.07 10.30 -14.77
C ALA A 59 -12.56 9.47 -13.57
N LEU A 60 -12.71 10.09 -12.39
CA LEU A 60 -13.25 9.42 -11.20
C LEU A 60 -14.70 8.96 -11.41
N ARG A 61 -15.54 9.79 -12.02
CA ARG A 61 -16.93 9.40 -12.36
C ARG A 61 -16.96 8.27 -13.38
N GLU A 62 -16.12 8.33 -14.40
CA GLU A 62 -16.02 7.31 -15.44
C GLU A 62 -15.69 5.95 -14.83
N VAL A 63 -14.60 5.86 -14.04
CA VAL A 63 -14.19 4.60 -13.42
C VAL A 63 -15.22 4.11 -12.41
N SER A 64 -15.80 5.01 -11.61
CA SER A 64 -16.83 4.66 -10.63
C SER A 64 -18.11 4.14 -11.27
N GLY A 65 -18.40 4.53 -12.52
CA GLY A 65 -19.53 4.03 -13.30
C GLY A 65 -19.27 2.71 -14.04
N SER A 66 -18.06 2.14 -13.92
CA SER A 66 -17.71 0.90 -14.61
C SER A 66 -18.32 -0.34 -13.93
N GLU A 67 -18.50 -1.41 -14.70
CA GLU A 67 -18.95 -2.71 -14.16
C GLU A 67 -17.94 -3.29 -13.16
N GLU A 68 -16.65 -3.04 -13.37
CA GLU A 68 -15.59 -3.46 -12.45
C GLU A 68 -15.73 -2.78 -11.08
N ALA A 69 -16.00 -1.47 -11.06
CA ALA A 69 -16.29 -0.74 -9.84
C ALA A 69 -17.54 -1.26 -9.12
N ALA A 70 -18.59 -1.58 -9.88
CA ALA A 70 -19.81 -2.19 -9.32
C ALA A 70 -19.54 -3.55 -8.66
N ARG A 71 -18.66 -4.38 -9.26
CA ARG A 71 -18.21 -5.66 -8.68
C ARG A 71 -17.36 -5.47 -7.43
N HIS A 72 -16.51 -4.43 -7.39
CA HIS A 72 -15.69 -4.13 -6.22
C HIS A 72 -16.51 -3.57 -5.05
N GLY A 73 -17.57 -2.79 -5.32
CA GLY A 73 -18.49 -2.29 -4.31
C GLY A 73 -18.02 -1.02 -3.59
N ALA A 74 -17.06 -0.29 -4.16
CA ALA A 74 -16.64 1.01 -3.64
C ALA A 74 -17.78 2.04 -3.71
N ARG A 75 -17.89 2.89 -2.68
CA ARG A 75 -18.90 3.95 -2.62
C ARG A 75 -18.20 5.31 -2.63
N ILE A 76 -18.33 6.03 -3.73
CA ILE A 76 -17.75 7.37 -3.89
C ILE A 76 -18.85 8.42 -3.77
N GLY A 77 -18.70 9.32 -2.79
CA GLY A 77 -19.57 10.48 -2.62
C GLY A 77 -19.19 11.60 -3.57
N PHE A 78 -20.08 11.96 -4.49
CA PHE A 78 -19.93 13.15 -5.33
C PHE A 78 -20.88 14.21 -4.78
N GLY A 79 -20.40 15.08 -3.89
CA GLY A 79 -21.22 16.16 -3.33
C GLY A 79 -21.86 17.05 -4.40
N ASN A 80 -22.83 17.88 -4.01
CA ASN A 80 -23.58 18.76 -4.92
C ASN A 80 -22.80 20.02 -5.38
N GLY A 81 -21.57 20.22 -4.89
CA GLY A 81 -20.75 21.40 -5.16
C GLY A 81 -19.47 21.08 -5.95
N PRO A 82 -18.65 22.10 -6.26
CA PRO A 82 -17.33 21.86 -6.83
C PRO A 82 -16.49 21.01 -5.87
N ALA A 83 -15.94 19.92 -6.37
CA ALA A 83 -15.03 19.08 -5.60
C ALA A 83 -13.72 19.85 -5.40
N VAL A 84 -13.46 20.31 -4.18
CA VAL A 84 -12.22 20.98 -3.81
C VAL A 84 -11.38 19.99 -3.02
N PRO A 85 -10.15 19.66 -3.45
CA PRO A 85 -9.30 18.75 -2.71
C PRO A 85 -9.13 19.26 -1.27
N PRO A 86 -9.17 18.38 -0.27
CA PRO A 86 -8.77 18.77 1.06
C PRO A 86 -7.28 19.13 1.02
N GLY A 87 -6.81 19.99 1.91
CA GLY A 87 -5.41 20.45 1.90
C GLY A 87 -4.38 19.30 1.83
N PRO A 88 -3.12 19.61 1.44
CA PRO A 88 -2.12 18.61 1.04
C PRO A 88 -1.88 17.50 2.08
N THR A 89 -1.94 17.82 3.38
CA THR A 89 -1.80 16.84 4.47
C THR A 89 -2.85 15.75 4.42
N ARG A 90 -4.11 16.10 4.13
CA ARG A 90 -5.21 15.13 4.09
C ARG A 90 -5.14 14.26 2.83
N VAL A 91 -4.78 14.84 1.69
CA VAL A 91 -4.52 14.10 0.45
C VAL A 91 -3.43 13.05 0.69
N LEU A 92 -2.31 13.44 1.29
CA LEU A 92 -1.23 12.52 1.60
C LEU A 92 -1.69 11.39 2.53
N ALA A 93 -2.45 11.72 3.58
CA ALA A 93 -2.98 10.72 4.49
C ALA A 93 -3.87 9.69 3.78
N VAL A 94 -4.73 10.14 2.87
CA VAL A 94 -5.59 9.27 2.05
C VAL A 94 -4.75 8.38 1.12
N THR A 95 -3.77 8.95 0.42
CA THR A 95 -2.83 8.20 -0.44
C THR A 95 -2.12 7.09 0.33
N LEU A 96 -1.56 7.42 1.50
CA LEU A 96 -0.83 6.45 2.32
C LEU A 96 -1.76 5.35 2.84
N ALA A 97 -2.97 5.71 3.29
CA ALA A 97 -3.94 4.73 3.75
C ALA A 97 -4.31 3.73 2.64
N LEU A 98 -4.65 4.23 1.43
CA LEU A 98 -5.01 3.39 0.28
C LEU A 98 -3.90 2.40 -0.10
N ARG A 99 -2.66 2.90 -0.18
CA ARG A 99 -1.51 2.07 -0.56
C ARG A 99 -1.16 1.05 0.52
N THR A 100 -1.24 1.45 1.79
CA THR A 100 -0.97 0.55 2.91
C THR A 100 -2.01 -0.56 2.99
N ASP A 101 -3.29 -0.22 2.86
CA ASP A 101 -4.38 -1.20 2.86
C ASP A 101 -4.21 -2.21 1.71
N TRP A 102 -3.90 -1.73 0.51
CA TRP A 102 -3.65 -2.60 -0.64
C TRP A 102 -2.43 -3.52 -0.42
N LEU A 103 -1.31 -2.96 0.05
CA LEU A 103 -0.09 -3.73 0.30
C LEU A 103 -0.34 -4.82 1.34
N GLN A 104 -1.07 -4.52 2.42
CA GLN A 104 -1.43 -5.50 3.44
C GLN A 104 -2.31 -6.63 2.88
N ALA A 105 -3.31 -6.28 2.06
CA ALA A 105 -4.15 -7.27 1.39
C ALA A 105 -3.35 -8.16 0.44
N GLU A 106 -2.42 -7.58 -0.32
CA GLU A 106 -1.56 -8.30 -1.24
C GLU A 106 -0.58 -9.23 -0.51
N VAL A 107 0.02 -8.76 0.58
CA VAL A 107 0.87 -9.60 1.44
C VAL A 107 0.08 -10.77 2.01
N ALA A 108 -1.15 -10.53 2.50
CA ALA A 108 -2.01 -11.60 3.01
C ALA A 108 -2.35 -12.64 1.92
N ARG A 109 -2.69 -12.18 0.71
CA ARG A 109 -2.96 -13.03 -0.46
C ARG A 109 -1.74 -13.87 -0.84
N LEU A 110 -0.56 -13.27 -0.83
CA LEU A 110 0.70 -13.97 -1.12
C LEU A 110 1.04 -14.99 -0.04
N GLN A 111 0.86 -14.65 1.23
CA GLN A 111 1.06 -15.59 2.34
C GLN A 111 0.12 -16.79 2.26
N GLU A 112 -1.14 -16.59 1.86
CA GLU A 112 -2.09 -17.67 1.62
C GLU A 112 -1.64 -18.55 0.44
N ALA A 113 -1.26 -17.94 -0.69
CA ALA A 113 -0.76 -18.66 -1.85
C ALA A 113 0.50 -19.48 -1.52
N VAL A 114 1.44 -18.92 -0.77
CA VAL A 114 2.63 -19.62 -0.29
C VAL A 114 2.25 -20.72 0.70
N GLY A 115 1.30 -20.50 1.60
CA GLY A 115 0.81 -21.52 2.52
C GLY A 115 0.18 -22.73 1.80
N LEU A 116 -0.54 -22.49 0.70
CA LEU A 116 -1.10 -23.55 -0.14
C LEU A 116 -0.01 -24.33 -0.91
N LEU A 117 1.07 -23.66 -1.32
CA LEU A 117 2.20 -24.27 -2.02
C LEU A 117 3.22 -24.95 -1.06
N GLY A 118 3.29 -24.48 0.19
CA GLY A 118 4.22 -24.92 1.23
C GLY A 118 4.02 -26.35 1.74
N GLY A 119 3.06 -27.11 1.18
CA GLY A 119 2.97 -28.56 1.36
C GLY A 119 4.07 -29.34 0.61
N ALA A 120 4.79 -28.72 -0.34
CA ALA A 120 5.81 -29.38 -1.14
C ALA A 120 7.07 -28.52 -1.34
N GLY A 121 8.06 -28.65 -0.45
CA GLY A 121 9.50 -28.69 -0.78
C GLY A 121 10.20 -27.55 -1.55
N PHE A 122 9.63 -26.36 -1.73
CA PHE A 122 10.19 -25.30 -2.59
C PHE A 122 10.78 -24.07 -1.86
N THR A 123 11.04 -24.14 -0.55
CA THR A 123 11.13 -22.93 0.28
C THR A 123 12.46 -22.17 0.24
N ALA A 124 13.64 -22.79 0.10
CA ALA A 124 14.90 -22.06 0.29
C ALA A 124 15.23 -21.10 -0.88
N ASP A 125 15.33 -21.62 -2.10
CA ASP A 125 15.75 -20.82 -3.26
C ASP A 125 14.72 -19.74 -3.65
N LEU A 126 13.43 -20.02 -3.42
CA LEU A 126 12.36 -19.05 -3.71
C LEU A 126 12.34 -17.90 -2.69
N ILE A 127 12.64 -18.18 -1.42
CA ILE A 127 12.79 -17.15 -0.39
C ILE A 127 14.02 -16.30 -0.69
N GLU A 128 15.15 -16.91 -1.05
CA GLU A 128 16.39 -16.19 -1.36
C GLU A 128 16.23 -15.28 -2.61
N SER A 129 15.59 -15.79 -3.68
CA SER A 129 15.26 -14.99 -4.86
C SER A 129 14.30 -13.84 -4.54
N ARG A 130 13.37 -14.03 -3.60
CA ARG A 130 12.40 -13.01 -3.19
C ARG A 130 13.06 -11.94 -2.34
N ASP A 131 13.94 -12.32 -1.41
CA ASP A 131 14.70 -11.41 -0.56
C ASP A 131 15.63 -10.50 -1.38
N ALA A 132 16.24 -11.05 -2.44
CA ALA A 132 17.02 -10.25 -3.39
C ALA A 132 16.14 -9.22 -4.13
N GLY A 133 14.93 -9.61 -4.54
CA GLY A 133 13.95 -8.71 -5.17
C GLY A 133 13.49 -7.59 -4.24
N LEU A 134 13.18 -7.91 -2.98
CA LEU A 134 12.81 -6.93 -1.97
C LEU A 134 13.93 -5.93 -1.67
N HIS A 135 15.19 -6.40 -1.58
CA HIS A 135 16.33 -5.50 -1.42
C HIS A 135 16.48 -4.53 -2.60
N PHE A 136 16.24 -5.00 -3.82
CA PHE A 136 16.24 -4.15 -5.00
C PHE A 136 15.13 -3.09 -4.95
N GLU A 137 13.89 -3.49 -4.62
CA GLU A 137 12.74 -2.60 -4.50
C GLU A 137 12.94 -1.55 -3.39
N MET A 138 13.46 -1.95 -2.22
CA MET A 138 13.79 -1.02 -1.13
C MET A 138 14.85 0.01 -1.54
N ASN A 139 15.86 -0.41 -2.31
CA ASN A 139 16.88 0.50 -2.81
C ASN A 139 16.33 1.49 -3.85
N ALA A 140 15.40 1.04 -4.70
CA ALA A 140 14.69 1.92 -5.63
C ALA A 140 13.83 2.95 -4.87
N LEU A 141 13.09 2.51 -3.86
CA LEU A 141 12.24 3.39 -3.05
C LEU A 141 13.06 4.43 -2.27
N ARG A 142 14.22 4.03 -1.72
CA ARG A 142 15.17 4.97 -1.07
C ARG A 142 15.65 6.05 -2.04
N ARG A 143 15.92 5.69 -3.30
CA ARG A 143 16.34 6.64 -4.33
C ARG A 143 15.22 7.61 -4.69
N GLU A 144 14.00 7.10 -4.86
CA GLU A 144 12.81 7.92 -5.14
C GLU A 144 12.51 8.91 -3.99
N VAL A 145 12.62 8.47 -2.72
CA VAL A 145 12.45 9.33 -1.55
C VAL A 145 13.53 10.43 -1.52
N ALA A 146 14.78 10.09 -1.84
CA ALA A 146 15.85 11.07 -1.94
C ALA A 146 15.55 12.10 -3.05
N GLU A 147 15.15 11.66 -4.24
CA GLU A 147 14.80 12.55 -5.36
C GLU A 147 13.61 13.47 -5.02
N ARG A 148 12.60 12.97 -4.31
CA ARG A 148 11.47 13.81 -3.84
C ARG A 148 11.89 14.82 -2.78
N LEU A 149 12.74 14.41 -1.83
CA LEU A 149 13.30 15.33 -0.84
C LEU A 149 14.11 16.44 -1.52
N ASP A 150 14.82 16.11 -2.59
CA ASP A 150 15.59 17.06 -3.39
C ASP A 150 14.69 18.09 -4.08
N GLY A 151 13.57 17.64 -4.64
CA GLY A 151 12.55 18.53 -5.19
C GLY A 151 11.93 19.45 -4.15
N LEU A 152 11.66 18.95 -2.93
CA LEU A 152 11.04 19.72 -1.85
C LEU A 152 11.97 20.74 -1.20
N LEU A 153 13.26 20.39 -1.04
CA LEU A 153 14.26 21.28 -0.45
C LEU A 153 14.76 22.34 -1.45
N GLY A 154 14.48 22.15 -2.74
CA GLY A 154 14.92 23.02 -3.82
C GLY A 154 16.44 22.94 -4.04
N PRO A 155 16.99 23.64 -5.06
CA PRO A 155 18.43 23.82 -5.14
C PRO A 155 18.93 24.47 -3.85
N PRO A 156 20.10 24.08 -3.32
CA PRO A 156 20.63 24.64 -2.08
C PRO A 156 20.88 26.13 -2.28
N ASN A 157 19.89 26.94 -1.95
CA ASN A 157 20.00 28.39 -1.93
C ASN A 157 20.66 28.76 -0.59
N GLY A 158 21.98 28.55 -0.51
CA GLY A 158 22.75 28.75 0.70
C GLY A 158 23.93 27.78 0.84
N ASP A 159 24.50 27.73 2.04
CA ASP A 159 25.65 26.90 2.39
C ASP A 159 25.40 25.42 2.07
N ALA A 160 26.02 24.93 1.00
CA ALA A 160 25.83 23.58 0.48
C ALA A 160 26.12 22.49 1.53
N ALA A 161 27.00 22.78 2.49
CA ALA A 161 27.30 21.86 3.59
C ALA A 161 26.11 21.69 4.54
N ALA A 162 25.38 22.78 4.85
CA ALA A 162 24.20 22.73 5.71
C ALA A 162 23.03 21.99 5.04
N ALA A 163 22.83 22.19 3.74
CA ALA A 163 21.82 21.47 2.97
C ALA A 163 22.12 19.97 2.87
N ALA A 164 23.38 19.59 2.63
CA ALA A 164 23.80 18.19 2.62
C ALA A 164 23.60 17.53 4.00
N ALA A 165 23.97 18.21 5.09
CA ALA A 165 23.76 17.71 6.44
C ALA A 165 22.27 17.54 6.79
N ALA A 166 21.41 18.48 6.37
CA ALA A 166 19.96 18.38 6.55
C ALA A 166 19.36 17.20 5.77
N ARG A 167 19.84 16.96 4.55
CA ARG A 167 19.44 15.80 3.73
C ARG A 167 19.85 14.49 4.39
N ASP A 168 21.11 14.36 4.81
CA ASP A 168 21.59 13.16 5.50
C ASP A 168 20.81 12.90 6.79
N ALA A 169 20.51 13.94 7.56
CA ALA A 169 19.69 13.84 8.75
C ALA A 169 18.26 13.36 8.45
N ALA A 170 17.62 13.85 7.38
CA ALA A 170 16.30 13.42 6.95
C ALA A 170 16.29 11.96 6.49
N VAL A 171 17.27 11.55 5.67
CA VAL A 171 17.44 10.16 5.22
C VAL A 171 17.67 9.23 6.40
N GLN A 172 18.50 9.63 7.38
CA GLN A 172 18.70 8.84 8.59
C GLN A 172 17.45 8.77 9.49
N ALA A 173 16.66 9.84 9.55
CA ALA A 173 15.39 9.83 10.29
C ALA A 173 14.38 8.87 9.65
N VAL A 174 14.21 8.92 8.33
CA VAL A 174 13.34 7.98 7.59
C VAL A 174 13.85 6.55 7.72
N SER A 175 15.17 6.34 7.60
CA SER A 175 15.77 5.00 7.74
C SER A 175 15.53 4.40 9.11
N ARG A 176 15.66 5.20 10.19
CA ARG A 176 15.31 4.75 11.56
C ARG A 176 13.84 4.36 11.68
N LEU A 177 12.95 5.20 11.18
CA LEU A 177 11.50 4.94 11.22
C LEU A 177 11.13 3.65 10.48
N VAL A 178 11.77 3.38 9.33
CA VAL A 178 11.60 2.13 8.59
C VAL A 178 12.16 0.92 9.33
N VAL A 179 13.35 1.05 9.95
CA VAL A 179 13.96 -0.03 10.76
C VAL A 179 13.09 -0.36 11.96
N ASP A 180 12.60 0.65 12.69
CA ASP A 180 11.71 0.46 13.83
C ASP A 180 10.42 -0.24 13.41
N TYR A 181 9.79 0.24 12.33
CA TYR A 181 8.58 -0.37 11.79
C TYR A 181 8.80 -1.83 11.33
N ALA A 182 9.92 -2.11 10.66
CA ALA A 182 10.27 -3.47 10.26
C ALA A 182 10.51 -4.37 11.48
N GLY A 183 11.16 -3.86 12.52
CA GLY A 183 11.35 -4.54 13.80
C GLY A 183 10.02 -4.91 14.45
N ASP A 184 9.07 -3.96 14.49
CA ASP A 184 7.72 -4.19 15.03
C ASP A 184 6.97 -5.28 14.24
N LEU A 185 7.09 -5.29 12.91
CA LEU A 185 6.49 -6.31 12.06
C LEU A 185 7.08 -7.71 12.30
N VAL A 186 8.41 -7.81 12.43
CA VAL A 186 9.10 -9.07 12.73
C VAL A 186 8.68 -9.60 14.09
N ALA A 187 8.69 -8.77 15.13
CA ALA A 187 8.25 -9.15 16.47
C ALA A 187 6.79 -9.64 16.47
N ALA A 188 5.90 -8.97 15.73
CA ALA A 188 4.51 -9.39 15.58
C ALA A 188 4.38 -10.74 14.84
N ALA A 189 5.22 -11.01 13.84
CA ALA A 189 5.24 -12.28 13.12
C ALA A 189 5.75 -13.42 14.00
N GLU A 190 6.83 -13.21 14.76
CA GLU A 190 7.38 -14.17 15.73
C GLU A 190 6.34 -14.57 16.78
N ALA A 191 5.67 -13.58 17.39
CA ALA A 191 4.62 -13.82 18.37
C ALA A 191 3.47 -14.67 17.79
N ARG A 192 3.10 -14.44 16.52
CA ARG A 192 2.06 -15.22 15.83
C ARG A 192 2.52 -16.65 15.54
N MET A 193 3.78 -16.86 15.16
CA MET A 193 4.36 -18.18 14.96
C MET A 193 4.43 -18.97 16.26
N GLU A 194 4.87 -18.35 17.35
CA GLU A 194 4.92 -18.98 18.66
C GLU A 194 3.52 -19.43 19.12
N ALA A 195 2.51 -18.57 18.97
CA ALA A 195 1.13 -18.92 19.29
C ALA A 195 0.62 -20.12 18.47
N ARG A 196 0.98 -20.19 17.18
CA ARG A 196 0.62 -21.33 16.30
C ARG A 196 1.33 -22.62 16.73
N LEU A 197 2.61 -22.56 17.08
CA LEU A 197 3.38 -23.72 17.55
C LEU A 197 2.79 -24.28 18.84
N ARG A 198 2.49 -23.43 19.82
CA ARG A 198 1.81 -23.85 21.07
C ARG A 198 0.45 -24.48 20.80
N ALA A 199 -0.32 -23.94 19.85
CA ALA A 199 -1.61 -24.53 19.46
C ALA A 199 -1.45 -25.91 18.78
N MET A 200 -0.41 -26.10 17.98
CA MET A 200 -0.09 -27.41 17.37
C MET A 200 0.35 -28.43 18.42
N GLU A 201 1.21 -28.04 19.35
CA GLU A 201 1.65 -28.86 20.48
C GLU A 201 0.47 -29.33 21.33
N ALA A 202 -0.43 -28.41 21.70
CA ALA A 202 -1.65 -28.75 22.45
C ALA A 202 -2.55 -29.76 21.72
N ARG A 203 -2.65 -29.65 20.38
CA ARG A 203 -3.42 -30.61 19.56
C ARG A 203 -2.74 -31.98 19.52
N LEU A 204 -1.42 -32.05 19.43
CA LEU A 204 -0.67 -33.30 19.44
C LEU A 204 -0.85 -34.03 20.77
N LEU A 205 -0.69 -33.32 21.90
CA LEU A 205 -0.91 -33.88 23.23
C LEU A 205 -2.35 -34.40 23.41
N ALA A 206 -3.35 -33.69 22.89
CA ALA A 206 -4.74 -34.14 22.94
C ALA A 206 -5.00 -35.40 22.10
N LEU A 207 -4.30 -35.58 20.98
CA LEU A 207 -4.39 -36.78 20.15
C LEU A 207 -3.69 -37.98 20.80
N GLU A 208 -2.54 -37.76 21.44
CA GLU A 208 -1.82 -38.79 22.19
C GLU A 208 -2.64 -39.29 23.39
N ALA A 209 -3.25 -38.39 24.15
CA ALA A 209 -4.13 -38.75 25.26
C ALA A 209 -5.33 -39.61 24.83
N ARG A 210 -5.86 -39.38 23.61
CA ARG A 210 -6.95 -40.19 23.03
C ARG A 210 -6.52 -41.56 22.54
N ARG A 211 -5.23 -41.78 22.25
CA ARG A 211 -4.69 -43.07 21.82
C ARG A 211 -4.29 -43.99 22.97
N GLY A 212 -4.03 -43.43 24.15
CA GLY A 212 -3.54 -44.15 25.31
C GLY A 212 -4.59 -44.61 26.33
N GLY A 213 -5.87 -44.29 26.13
CA GLY A 213 -6.99 -44.69 27.00
C GLY A 213 -8.01 -45.53 26.24
#